data_AF-A0A2M7XVA3-F1
#
_entry.id   AF-A0A2M7XVA3-F1
#
_cell.length_a   1.000
_cell.length_b   1.000
_cell.length_c   1.000
_cell.angle_alpha   90.00
_cell.angle_beta   90.00
_cell.angle_gamma   90.00
#
_symmetry.space_group_name_H-M   'P 1'
#
loop_
_entity.id
_entity.type
_entity.pdbx_description
1 polymer ?
#
loop_
_entity_poly.entity_id
_entity_poly.type
_entity_poly.pdbx_seq_one_letter_code
_entity_poly.pdbx_strand_id
1 'polypeptide(L)'
;YHRERNKLTQRFTEQKEVIINDLNARAAEISIQVLYSQSGFQTIPLQNEKPISEKQYSKLTDVEKDQIAESIKKVQGFISESVREIAKIEQISLEALEEFNQAMAAAAVGPRIEHIKQKYSRHKVLKQYLDTVKADIVANIALFTLADEQPTSPVENDGQEGSSVPENPFIRYKVNVLVDNSQQKGGPVIIDTNPTYYNVFGRIEKRPVMGGIVTDF
;
A
#
# COMPACT_ATOMS: atom_id res chain seq x y z
N TYR A 1 4.87 -15.89 5.76
CA TYR A 1 4.54 -14.55 5.25
C TYR A 1 5.47 -14.15 4.10
N HIS A 2 6.72 -13.70 4.34
CA HIS A 2 7.60 -13.17 3.28
C HIS A 2 7.78 -14.08 2.06
N ARG A 3 7.97 -15.40 2.27
CA ARG A 3 8.08 -16.36 1.16
C ARG A 3 6.84 -16.37 0.26
N GLU A 4 5.65 -16.36 0.84
CA GLU A 4 4.39 -16.41 0.08
C GLU A 4 4.08 -15.05 -0.57
N ARG A 5 4.36 -13.94 0.13
CA ARG A 5 4.32 -12.59 -0.47
C ARG A 5 5.22 -12.50 -1.69
N ASN A 6 6.47 -12.93 -1.58
CA ASN A 6 7.43 -12.88 -2.69
C ASN A 6 7.00 -13.75 -3.86
N LYS A 7 6.45 -14.95 -3.61
CA LYS A 7 5.86 -15.78 -4.68
C LYS A 7 4.70 -15.09 -5.39
N LEU A 8 3.83 -14.41 -4.64
CA LEU A 8 2.70 -13.68 -5.20
C LEU A 8 3.19 -12.51 -6.08
N THR A 9 4.13 -11.71 -5.58
CA THR A 9 4.75 -10.62 -6.36
C THR A 9 5.43 -11.15 -7.62
N GLN A 10 6.21 -12.24 -7.49
CA GLN A 10 6.91 -12.86 -8.61
C GLN A 10 5.95 -13.30 -9.72
N ARG A 11 4.80 -13.89 -9.37
CA ARG A 11 3.77 -14.30 -10.33
C ARG A 11 3.25 -13.12 -11.17
N PHE A 12 3.10 -11.93 -10.58
CA PHE A 12 2.66 -10.75 -11.33
C PHE A 12 3.79 -10.14 -12.15
N THR A 13 5.04 -10.18 -11.66
CA THR A 13 6.22 -9.82 -12.45
C THR A 13 6.32 -10.66 -13.72
N GLU A 14 6.17 -11.98 -13.61
CA GLU A 14 6.20 -12.91 -14.75
C GLU A 14 5.09 -12.62 -15.76
N GLN A 15 3.87 -12.28 -15.31
CA GLN A 15 2.79 -11.89 -16.23
C GLN A 15 3.10 -10.60 -17.01
N LYS A 16 3.74 -9.61 -16.36
CA LYS A 16 4.19 -8.40 -17.05
C LYS A 16 5.30 -8.70 -18.06
N GLU A 17 6.25 -9.57 -17.71
CA GLU A 17 7.31 -10.00 -18.61
C GLU A 17 6.76 -10.68 -19.87
N VAL A 18 5.70 -11.50 -19.75
CA VAL A 18 5.03 -12.11 -20.91
C VAL A 18 4.50 -11.06 -21.88
N ILE A 19 3.83 -10.01 -21.39
CA ILE A 19 3.31 -8.92 -22.23
C ILE A 19 4.44 -8.14 -22.90
N ILE A 20 5.51 -7.85 -22.15
CA ILE A 20 6.67 -7.11 -22.68
C ILE A 20 7.38 -7.94 -23.76
N ASN A 21 7.53 -9.25 -23.55
CA ASN A 21 8.15 -10.15 -24.51
C ASN A 21 7.32 -10.27 -25.79
N ASP A 22 5.99 -10.35 -25.67
CA ASP A 22 5.08 -10.34 -26.82
C ASP A 22 5.14 -9.02 -27.60
N LEU A 23 5.15 -7.88 -26.90
CA LEU A 23 5.35 -6.56 -27.51
C LEU A 23 6.67 -6.48 -28.28
N ASN A 24 7.76 -6.97 -27.69
CA ASN A 24 9.07 -7.00 -28.33
C ASN A 24 9.09 -7.89 -29.58
N ALA A 25 8.42 -9.05 -29.54
CA ALA A 25 8.30 -9.92 -30.69
C ALA A 25 7.53 -9.24 -31.84
N ARG A 26 6.37 -8.62 -31.54
CA ARG A 26 5.56 -7.88 -32.51
C ARG A 26 6.30 -6.67 -33.10
N ALA A 27 7.10 -5.97 -32.30
CA ALA A 27 7.89 -4.85 -32.77
C ALA A 27 9.07 -5.30 -33.66
N ALA A 28 9.71 -6.42 -33.32
CA ALA A 28 10.83 -6.96 -34.09
C ALA A 28 10.42 -7.35 -35.53
N GLU A 29 9.20 -7.87 -35.73
CA GLU A 29 8.65 -8.19 -37.06
C GLU A 29 8.62 -6.98 -38.02
N ILE A 30 8.54 -5.77 -37.48
CA ILE A 30 8.56 -4.51 -38.24
C ILE A 30 9.84 -3.71 -38.01
N SER A 31 10.93 -4.40 -37.67
CA SER A 31 12.28 -3.85 -37.51
C SER A 31 12.38 -2.75 -36.46
N ILE A 32 11.67 -2.89 -35.35
CA ILE A 32 11.75 -1.97 -34.20
C ILE A 32 12.03 -2.77 -32.93
N GLN A 33 13.00 -2.30 -32.15
CA GLN A 33 13.22 -2.77 -30.79
C GLN A 33 12.48 -1.86 -29.81
N VAL A 34 11.84 -2.46 -28.81
CA VAL A 34 11.24 -1.72 -27.70
C VAL A 34 12.04 -1.98 -26.43
N LEU A 35 12.36 -0.92 -25.69
CA LEU A 35 12.97 -1.01 -24.37
C LEU A 35 11.95 -0.57 -23.34
N TYR A 36 11.77 -1.38 -22.30
CA TYR A 36 10.94 -1.06 -21.15
C TYR A 36 11.83 -0.69 -19.95
N SER A 37 11.57 0.48 -19.36
CA SER A 37 12.31 0.96 -18.19
C SER A 37 11.40 1.75 -17.25
N GLN A 38 11.94 2.26 -16.15
CA GLN A 38 11.19 3.10 -15.21
C GLN A 38 10.69 4.42 -15.83
N SER A 39 11.36 4.92 -16.88
CA SER A 39 10.90 6.11 -17.63
C SER A 39 9.86 5.79 -18.71
N GLY A 40 9.46 4.52 -18.83
CA GLY A 40 8.47 4.04 -19.79
C GLY A 40 9.09 3.27 -20.95
N PHE A 41 8.36 3.26 -22.07
CA PHE A 41 8.74 2.55 -23.29
C PHE A 41 9.52 3.46 -24.25
N GLN A 42 10.64 2.96 -24.77
CA GLN A 42 11.42 3.60 -25.82
C GLN A 42 11.44 2.70 -27.07
N THR A 43 11.28 3.31 -28.24
CA THR A 43 11.38 2.60 -29.53
C THR A 43 12.72 2.92 -30.19
N ILE A 44 13.34 1.90 -30.78
CA ILE A 44 14.63 2.01 -31.48
C ILE A 44 14.47 1.33 -32.85
N PRO A 45 14.56 2.07 -33.97
CA PRO A 45 14.50 1.46 -35.29
C PRO A 45 15.76 0.62 -35.58
N LEU A 46 15.56 -0.51 -36.25
CA LEU A 46 16.60 -1.46 -36.61
C LEU A 46 16.80 -1.47 -38.13
N GLN A 47 18.04 -1.60 -38.57
CA GLN A 47 18.42 -1.89 -39.96
C GLN A 47 19.37 -3.08 -39.95
N ASN A 48 19.03 -4.15 -40.68
CA ASN A 48 19.76 -5.44 -40.62
C ASN A 48 19.97 -5.91 -39.18
N GLU A 49 18.89 -5.89 -38.37
CA GLU A 49 18.88 -6.31 -36.95
C GLU A 49 19.77 -5.49 -36.01
N LYS A 50 20.30 -4.35 -36.46
CA LYS A 50 21.13 -3.46 -35.64
C LYS A 50 20.47 -2.09 -35.44
N PRO A 51 20.57 -1.49 -34.24
CA PRO A 51 20.11 -0.12 -34.02
C PRO A 51 20.70 0.87 -35.03
N ILE A 52 19.84 1.70 -35.63
CA ILE A 52 20.27 2.73 -36.56
C ILE A 52 20.84 3.92 -35.76
N SER A 53 22.08 4.31 -36.06
CA SER A 53 22.66 5.55 -35.52
C SER A 53 22.10 6.79 -36.22
N GLU A 54 22.12 7.95 -35.58
CA GLU A 54 21.67 9.21 -36.19
C GLU A 54 22.34 9.51 -37.55
N LYS A 55 23.64 9.17 -37.69
CA LYS A 55 24.41 9.34 -38.93
C LYS A 55 23.92 8.41 -40.05
N GLN A 56 23.46 7.20 -39.72
CA GLN A 56 22.89 6.27 -40.69
C GLN A 56 21.48 6.69 -41.06
N TYR A 57 20.66 7.08 -40.08
CA TYR A 57 19.32 7.59 -40.30
C TYR A 57 19.30 8.82 -41.24
N SER A 58 20.24 9.74 -41.06
CA SER A 58 20.36 10.95 -41.90
C SER A 58 20.67 10.64 -43.37
N LYS A 59 21.30 9.49 -43.66
CA LYS A 59 21.66 9.05 -45.01
C LYS A 59 20.55 8.27 -45.71
N LEU A 60 19.47 7.93 -45.00
CA LEU A 60 18.31 7.26 -45.59
C LEU A 60 17.56 8.17 -46.54
N THR A 61 16.95 7.57 -47.55
CA THR A 61 16.01 8.24 -48.46
C THR A 61 14.73 8.63 -47.73
N ASP A 62 13.98 9.59 -48.28
CA ASP A 62 12.71 10.02 -47.67
C ASP A 62 11.70 8.87 -47.59
N VAL A 63 11.69 7.97 -48.59
CA VAL A 63 10.84 6.77 -48.58
C VAL A 63 11.17 5.82 -47.43
N GLU A 64 12.46 5.59 -47.16
CA GLU A 64 12.90 4.74 -46.04
C GLU A 64 12.58 5.37 -44.67
N LYS A 65 12.72 6.71 -44.56
CA LYS A 65 12.34 7.45 -43.35
C LYS A 65 10.83 7.38 -43.10
N ASP A 66 10.01 7.52 -44.15
CA ASP A 66 8.56 7.40 -44.06
C ASP A 66 8.12 6.00 -43.63
N GLN A 67 8.76 4.95 -44.17
CA GLN A 67 8.52 3.56 -43.75
C GLN A 67 8.86 3.34 -42.27
N ILE A 68 9.99 3.86 -41.80
CA ILE A 68 10.36 3.78 -40.37
C ILE A 68 9.34 4.53 -39.51
N ALA A 69 8.88 5.71 -39.93
CA ALA A 69 7.89 6.48 -39.20
C ALA A 69 6.54 5.75 -39.10
N GLU A 70 6.10 5.07 -40.17
CA GLU A 70 4.89 4.26 -40.17
C GLU A 70 5.02 3.04 -39.23
N SER A 71 6.16 2.34 -39.28
CA SER A 71 6.45 1.25 -38.35
C SER A 71 6.44 1.72 -36.90
N ILE A 72 7.04 2.88 -36.59
CA ILE A 72 7.02 3.45 -35.24
C ILE A 72 5.59 3.74 -34.80
N LYS A 73 4.77 4.34 -35.67
CA LYS A 73 3.36 4.61 -35.38
C LYS A 73 2.58 3.32 -35.09
N LYS A 74 2.86 2.24 -35.82
CA LYS A 74 2.25 0.92 -35.58
C LYS A 74 2.68 0.34 -34.23
N VAL A 75 3.97 0.41 -33.89
CA VAL A 75 4.50 -0.03 -32.59
C VAL A 75 3.92 0.79 -31.44
N GLN A 76 3.72 2.10 -31.60
CA GLN A 76 3.06 2.93 -30.59
C GLN A 76 1.64 2.43 -30.27
N GLY A 77 0.92 1.89 -31.26
CA GLY A 77 -0.35 1.21 -31.04
C GLY A 77 -0.22 -0.02 -30.14
N PHE A 78 0.77 -0.88 -30.40
CA PHE A 78 1.06 -2.06 -29.58
C PHE A 78 1.49 -1.68 -28.16
N ILE A 79 2.36 -0.67 -28.01
CA ILE A 79 2.75 -0.13 -26.70
C ILE A 79 1.52 0.33 -25.93
N SER A 80 0.60 1.05 -26.58
CA SER A 80 -0.62 1.55 -25.92
C SER A 80 -1.55 0.43 -25.45
N GLU A 81 -1.59 -0.70 -26.16
CA GLU A 81 -2.30 -1.90 -25.74
C GLU A 81 -1.61 -2.54 -24.53
N SER A 82 -0.30 -2.82 -24.63
CA SER A 82 0.50 -3.43 -23.56
C SER A 82 0.48 -2.60 -22.27
N VAL A 83 0.54 -1.27 -22.36
CA VAL A 83 0.44 -0.37 -21.20
C VAL A 83 -0.89 -0.56 -20.45
N ARG A 84 -2.00 -0.72 -21.17
CA ARG A 84 -3.31 -0.95 -20.55
C ARG A 84 -3.38 -2.30 -19.86
N GLU A 85 -2.82 -3.33 -20.47
CA GLU A 85 -2.76 -4.67 -19.87
C GLU A 85 -1.87 -4.71 -18.63
N ILE A 86 -0.71 -4.06 -18.69
CA ILE A 86 0.21 -3.91 -17.55
C ILE A 86 -0.48 -3.17 -16.41
N ALA A 87 -1.14 -2.04 -16.69
CA ALA A 87 -1.87 -1.28 -15.66
C ALA A 87 -2.97 -2.11 -15.00
N LYS A 88 -3.67 -2.95 -15.78
CA LYS A 88 -4.67 -3.90 -15.25
C LYS A 88 -4.03 -4.95 -14.34
N ILE A 89 -2.89 -5.52 -14.72
CA ILE A 89 -2.15 -6.47 -13.87
C ILE A 89 -1.68 -5.79 -12.59
N GLU A 90 -1.23 -4.54 -12.65
CA GLU A 90 -0.79 -3.80 -11.47
C GLU A 90 -1.95 -3.56 -10.50
N GLN A 91 -3.13 -3.17 -10.99
CA GLN A 91 -4.32 -3.06 -10.16
C GLN A 91 -4.67 -4.39 -9.49
N ILE A 92 -4.74 -5.48 -10.26
CA ILE A 92 -5.04 -6.82 -9.72
C ILE A 92 -3.96 -7.26 -8.71
N SER A 93 -2.70 -6.91 -8.96
CA SER A 93 -1.59 -7.23 -8.04
C SER A 93 -1.72 -6.50 -6.72
N LEU A 94 -2.18 -5.25 -6.72
CA LEU A 94 -2.42 -4.49 -5.49
C LEU A 94 -3.57 -5.10 -4.68
N GLU A 95 -4.69 -5.39 -5.34
CA GLU A 95 -5.86 -6.03 -4.71
C GLU A 95 -5.49 -7.41 -4.13
N ALA A 96 -4.79 -8.24 -4.90
CA ALA A 96 -4.36 -9.57 -4.45
C ALA A 96 -3.38 -9.51 -3.26
N LEU A 97 -2.50 -8.50 -3.23
CA LEU A 97 -1.57 -8.30 -2.12
C LEU A 97 -2.31 -7.84 -0.85
N GLU A 98 -3.30 -6.95 -1.00
CA GLU A 98 -4.16 -6.51 0.09
C GLU A 98 -4.95 -7.68 0.68
N GLU A 99 -5.62 -8.47 -0.17
CA GLU A 99 -6.36 -9.66 0.25
C GLU A 99 -5.46 -10.68 0.96
N PHE A 100 -4.26 -10.93 0.42
CA PHE A 100 -3.28 -11.82 1.04
C PHE A 100 -2.89 -11.34 2.45
N ASN A 101 -2.64 -10.03 2.60
CA ASN A 101 -2.28 -9.44 3.89
C ASN A 101 -3.44 -9.53 4.88
N GLN A 102 -4.66 -9.21 4.46
CA GLN A 102 -5.86 -9.32 5.30
C GLN A 102 -6.12 -10.77 5.73
N ALA A 103 -5.97 -11.73 4.82
CA ALA A 103 -6.10 -13.16 5.15
C ALA A 103 -5.07 -13.60 6.19
N MET A 104 -3.82 -13.12 6.05
CA MET A 104 -2.77 -13.43 7.00
C MET A 104 -2.99 -12.78 8.37
N ALA A 105 -3.46 -11.53 8.39
CA ALA A 105 -3.87 -10.86 9.62
C ALA A 105 -5.00 -11.61 10.33
N ALA A 106 -6.04 -12.00 9.58
CA ALA A 106 -7.20 -12.71 10.11
C ALA A 106 -6.80 -14.06 10.72
N ALA A 107 -5.90 -14.80 10.07
CA ALA A 107 -5.36 -16.07 10.58
C ALA A 107 -4.51 -15.88 11.85
N ALA A 108 -3.74 -14.79 11.96
CA ALA A 108 -2.90 -14.51 13.11
C ALA A 108 -3.69 -13.97 14.33
N VAL A 109 -4.67 -13.10 14.09
CA VAL A 109 -5.43 -12.38 15.12
C VAL A 109 -6.66 -13.15 15.58
N GLY A 110 -7.32 -13.87 14.65
CA GLY A 110 -8.57 -14.58 14.90
C GLY A 110 -8.54 -15.49 16.13
N PRO A 111 -7.60 -16.45 16.24
CA PRO A 111 -7.51 -17.35 17.39
C PRO A 111 -7.26 -16.61 18.73
N ARG A 112 -6.51 -15.51 18.69
CA ARG A 112 -6.16 -14.72 19.90
C ARG A 112 -7.36 -13.97 20.43
N ILE A 113 -8.12 -13.34 19.54
CA ILE A 113 -9.36 -12.64 19.90
C ILE A 113 -10.41 -13.64 20.39
N GLU A 114 -10.54 -14.79 19.72
CA GLU A 114 -11.53 -15.80 20.10
C GLU A 114 -11.25 -16.37 21.50
N HIS A 115 -9.98 -16.58 21.85
CA HIS A 115 -9.59 -16.98 23.20
C HIS A 115 -10.07 -15.98 24.28
N ILE A 116 -9.96 -14.68 24.03
CA ILE A 116 -10.44 -13.63 24.95
C ILE A 116 -11.97 -13.65 25.02
N LYS A 117 -12.66 -13.77 23.87
CA LYS A 117 -14.13 -13.86 23.80
C LYS A 117 -14.68 -15.05 24.58
N GLN A 118 -13.99 -16.20 24.55
CA GLN A 118 -14.36 -17.38 25.32
C GLN A 118 -14.22 -17.13 26.83
N LYS A 119 -13.10 -16.54 27.27
CA LYS A 119 -12.86 -16.17 28.67
C LYS A 119 -13.95 -15.24 29.22
N TYR A 120 -14.44 -14.31 28.40
CA TYR A 120 -15.46 -13.33 28.79
C TYR A 120 -16.81 -13.56 28.07
N SER A 121 -17.19 -14.82 27.86
CA SER A 121 -18.34 -15.22 27.04
C SER A 121 -19.68 -14.59 27.42
N ARG A 122 -19.85 -14.23 28.70
CA ARG A 122 -21.07 -13.60 29.25
C ARG A 122 -21.18 -12.10 28.94
N HIS A 123 -20.10 -11.44 28.53
CA HIS A 123 -20.07 -9.99 28.29
C HIS A 123 -20.32 -9.65 26.82
N LYS A 124 -21.58 -9.41 26.44
CA LYS A 124 -21.98 -9.13 25.04
C LYS A 124 -21.27 -7.91 24.45
N VAL A 125 -21.20 -6.81 25.20
CA VAL A 125 -20.56 -5.56 24.75
C VAL A 125 -19.08 -5.76 24.47
N LEU A 126 -18.37 -6.47 25.36
CA LEU A 126 -16.94 -6.77 25.15
C LEU A 126 -16.72 -7.63 23.91
N LYS A 127 -17.59 -8.62 23.65
CA LYS A 127 -17.50 -9.43 22.42
C LYS A 127 -17.66 -8.58 21.16
N GLN A 128 -18.62 -7.66 21.15
CA GLN A 128 -18.81 -6.73 20.03
C GLN A 128 -17.60 -5.82 19.82
N TYR A 129 -17.04 -5.27 20.90
CA TYR A 129 -15.80 -4.50 20.83
C TYR A 129 -14.62 -5.33 20.28
N LEU A 130 -14.47 -6.57 20.73
CA LEU A 130 -13.41 -7.45 20.23
C LEU A 130 -13.60 -7.81 18.74
N ASP A 131 -14.85 -7.91 18.27
CA ASP A 131 -15.15 -8.08 16.84
C ASP A 131 -14.76 -6.83 16.03
N THR A 132 -15.02 -5.62 16.56
CA THR A 132 -14.56 -4.37 15.91
C THR A 132 -13.05 -4.23 15.91
N VAL A 133 -12.37 -4.61 17.00
CA VAL A 133 -10.90 -4.64 17.09
C VAL A 133 -10.32 -5.59 16.06
N LYS A 134 -10.88 -6.81 15.95
CA LYS A 134 -10.43 -7.79 14.93
C LYS A 134 -10.59 -7.23 13.52
N ALA A 135 -11.75 -6.65 13.21
CA ALA A 135 -12.02 -6.09 11.88
C ALA A 135 -11.06 -4.94 11.55
N ASP A 136 -10.82 -4.04 12.49
CA ASP A 136 -9.92 -2.89 12.31
C ASP A 136 -8.46 -3.33 12.13
N ILE A 137 -7.97 -4.31 12.90
CA ILE A 137 -6.61 -4.84 12.73
C ILE A 137 -6.43 -5.48 11.34
N VAL A 138 -7.44 -6.24 10.88
CA VAL A 138 -7.39 -6.89 9.56
C VAL A 138 -7.39 -5.85 8.44
N ALA A 139 -8.28 -4.87 8.50
CA ALA A 139 -8.38 -3.80 7.50
C ALA A 139 -7.13 -2.90 7.48
N ASN A 140 -6.48 -2.70 8.64
CA ASN A 140 -5.33 -1.82 8.78
C ASN A 140 -4.01 -2.58 9.03
N ILE A 141 -3.86 -3.79 8.50
CA ILE A 141 -2.65 -4.61 8.72
C ILE A 141 -1.36 -3.89 8.32
N ALA A 142 -1.43 -2.99 7.33
CA ALA A 142 -0.31 -2.17 6.89
C ALA A 142 0.33 -1.37 8.05
N LEU A 143 -0.46 -0.91 9.04
CA LEU A 143 0.06 -0.19 10.21
C LEU A 143 1.04 -1.01 11.05
N PHE A 144 0.96 -2.34 10.98
CA PHE A 144 1.79 -3.26 11.76
C PHE A 144 2.94 -3.84 10.96
N THR A 145 2.91 -3.77 9.63
CA THR A 145 3.97 -4.30 8.76
C THR A 145 4.94 -3.23 8.27
N LEU A 146 4.54 -1.96 8.24
CA LEU A 146 5.40 -0.83 7.82
C LEU A 146 6.55 -0.56 8.79
N ALA A 147 6.45 -1.02 10.04
CA ALA A 147 7.51 -0.87 11.04
C ALA A 147 8.78 -1.67 10.71
N ASP A 148 8.67 -2.75 9.93
CA ASP A 148 9.81 -3.60 9.53
C ASP A 148 10.47 -3.13 8.20
N GLU A 149 9.83 -2.22 7.45
CA GLU A 149 10.31 -1.78 6.12
C GLU A 149 11.06 -0.44 6.12
N GLN A 150 11.27 0.19 7.28
CA GLN A 150 12.12 1.38 7.40
C GLN A 150 13.58 0.98 7.65
N PRO A 151 14.48 1.04 6.66
CA PRO A 151 15.88 1.26 6.97
C PRO A 151 15.97 2.61 7.67
N THR A 152 16.68 2.67 8.80
CA THR A 152 17.15 3.91 9.40
C THR A 152 17.99 4.67 8.38
N SER A 153 17.35 5.46 7.54
CA SER A 153 17.98 6.45 6.68
C SER A 153 17.32 7.78 7.02
N PRO A 154 18.06 8.76 7.56
CA PRO A 154 17.55 10.10 7.72
C PRO A 154 17.45 10.70 6.31
N VAL A 155 16.34 10.41 5.63
CA VAL A 155 15.97 11.19 4.46
C VAL A 155 15.33 12.45 5.02
N GLU A 156 16.09 13.54 4.96
CA GLU A 156 15.58 14.90 5.02
C GLU A 156 14.56 15.05 3.88
N ASN A 157 13.31 14.66 4.14
CA ASN A 157 12.19 14.98 3.28
C ASN A 157 11.84 16.45 3.52
N ASP A 158 12.55 17.30 2.79
CA ASP A 158 12.24 18.71 2.62
C ASP A 158 10.84 18.83 1.97
N GLY A 159 9.84 19.26 2.75
CA GLY A 159 8.60 19.82 2.22
C GLY A 159 7.34 18.95 2.13
N GLN A 160 7.27 17.75 2.72
CA GLN A 160 5.99 17.07 2.93
C GLN A 160 5.59 17.09 4.42
N GLU A 161 4.72 18.04 4.78
CA GLU A 161 3.89 17.96 5.98
C GLU A 161 3.02 16.69 5.89
N GLY A 162 3.49 15.58 6.47
CA GLY A 162 2.72 14.33 6.44
C GLY A 162 3.40 13.10 7.02
N SER A 163 4.72 13.09 7.20
CA SER A 163 5.39 11.98 7.88
C SER A 163 5.33 12.17 9.40
N SER A 164 4.13 12.07 9.95
CA SER A 164 3.93 11.88 11.39
C SER A 164 4.70 10.65 11.82
N VAL A 165 5.53 10.77 12.87
CA VAL A 165 6.05 9.63 13.65
C VAL A 165 4.94 8.59 13.74
N PRO A 166 5.15 7.31 13.37
CA PRO A 166 4.11 6.31 13.49
C PRO A 166 3.71 6.24 14.96
N GLU A 167 2.57 6.84 15.28
CA GLU A 167 1.97 6.70 16.58
C GLU A 167 1.83 5.19 16.81
N ASN A 168 2.32 4.70 17.95
CA ASN A 168 2.34 3.27 18.24
C ASN A 168 0.95 2.68 17.89
N PRO A 169 0.85 1.79 16.87
CA PRO A 169 -0.44 1.39 16.33
C PRO A 169 -1.30 0.64 17.36
N PHE A 170 -0.66 0.15 18.43
CA PHE A 170 -1.34 -0.50 19.55
C PHE A 170 -2.12 0.48 20.45
N ILE A 171 -1.86 1.80 20.40
CA ILE A 171 -2.59 2.80 21.19
C ILE A 171 -4.09 2.78 20.83
N ARG A 172 -4.42 2.65 19.54
CA ARG A 172 -5.80 2.60 19.02
C ARG A 172 -6.69 1.51 19.62
N TYR A 173 -6.08 0.51 20.27
CA TYR A 173 -6.79 -0.65 20.82
C TYR A 173 -6.69 -0.74 22.34
N LYS A 174 -6.07 0.26 22.98
CA LYS A 174 -6.05 0.35 24.44
C LYS A 174 -7.46 0.64 24.96
N VAL A 175 -7.71 0.21 26.19
CA VAL A 175 -8.95 0.53 26.89
C VAL A 175 -8.63 1.60 27.92
N ASN A 176 -9.25 2.77 27.76
CA ASN A 176 -9.16 3.84 28.75
C ASN A 176 -10.12 3.55 29.93
N VAL A 177 -9.56 3.04 31.04
CA VAL A 177 -10.33 2.78 32.26
C VAL A 177 -10.53 4.09 33.01
N LEU A 178 -11.76 4.62 32.97
CA LEU A 178 -12.11 5.88 33.64
C LEU A 178 -12.26 5.71 35.16
N VAL A 179 -12.86 4.59 35.59
CA VAL A 179 -13.12 4.29 37.01
C VAL A 179 -13.00 2.79 37.25
N ASP A 180 -12.27 2.39 38.29
CA ASP A 180 -12.23 1.02 38.81
C ASP A 180 -12.86 0.97 40.20
N ASN A 181 -14.01 0.32 40.31
CA ASN A 181 -14.73 0.10 41.57
C ASN A 181 -14.69 -1.38 42.02
N SER A 182 -13.80 -2.20 41.46
CA SER A 182 -13.79 -3.66 41.66
C SER A 182 -13.61 -4.10 43.12
N GLN A 183 -12.99 -3.26 43.95
CA GLN A 183 -12.75 -3.52 45.38
C GLN A 183 -13.74 -2.79 46.31
N GLN A 184 -14.73 -2.08 45.75
CA GLN A 184 -15.59 -1.21 46.54
C GLN A 184 -16.85 -1.95 47.04
N LYS A 185 -17.18 -1.76 48.32
CA LYS A 185 -18.31 -2.42 49.00
C LYS A 185 -19.58 -1.55 49.09
N GLY A 186 -19.54 -0.32 48.54
CA GLY A 186 -20.64 0.66 48.56
C GLY A 186 -20.51 1.69 47.43
N GLY A 187 -21.52 2.55 47.27
CA GLY A 187 -21.52 3.55 46.19
C GLY A 187 -20.47 4.66 46.41
N PRO A 188 -19.74 5.09 45.37
CA PRO A 188 -18.84 6.23 45.47
C PRO A 188 -19.65 7.52 45.66
N VAL A 189 -19.24 8.36 46.62
CA VAL A 189 -19.80 9.70 46.83
C VAL A 189 -18.72 10.72 46.47
N ILE A 190 -18.98 11.52 45.45
CA ILE A 190 -18.09 12.58 44.98
C ILE A 190 -18.77 13.91 45.27
N ILE A 191 -18.11 14.78 46.03
CA ILE A 191 -18.57 16.15 46.29
C ILE A 191 -17.65 17.09 45.52
N ASP A 192 -18.22 17.77 44.53
CA ASP A 192 -17.52 18.82 43.79
C ASP A 192 -18.02 20.19 44.28
N THR A 193 -17.14 20.96 44.92
CA THR A 193 -17.43 22.31 45.41
C THR A 193 -17.25 23.38 44.33
N ASN A 194 -16.72 23.01 43.16
CA ASN A 194 -16.54 23.90 42.01
C ASN A 194 -16.88 23.17 40.68
N PRO A 195 -18.18 23.02 40.37
CA PRO A 195 -18.66 22.24 39.23
C PRO A 195 -18.45 22.98 37.90
N THR A 196 -17.21 23.04 37.44
CA THR A 196 -16.88 23.52 36.10
C THR A 196 -17.26 22.46 35.06
N TYR A 197 -17.47 22.90 33.81
CA TYR A 197 -17.77 21.97 32.71
C TYR A 197 -16.74 20.83 32.61
N TYR A 198 -15.45 21.13 32.73
CA TYR A 198 -14.39 20.13 32.65
C TYR A 198 -14.34 19.18 33.85
N ASN A 199 -14.75 19.62 35.04
CA ASN A 199 -14.80 18.75 36.23
C ASN A 199 -15.96 17.76 36.14
N VAL A 200 -17.09 18.17 35.55
CA VAL A 200 -18.30 17.33 35.44
C VAL A 200 -18.28 16.42 34.21
N PHE A 201 -17.84 16.93 33.05
CA PHE A 201 -17.89 16.21 31.78
C PHE A 201 -16.53 15.68 31.32
N GLY A 202 -15.44 16.04 32.00
CA GLY A 202 -14.09 15.73 31.57
C GLY A 202 -13.60 16.65 30.44
N ARG A 203 -12.41 16.36 29.93
CA ARG A 203 -11.81 17.07 28.80
C ARG A 203 -11.08 16.09 27.88
N ILE A 204 -11.08 16.39 26.59
CA ILE A 204 -10.24 15.70 25.61
C ILE A 204 -8.88 16.40 25.59
N GLU A 205 -7.85 15.70 26.02
CA GLU A 205 -6.49 16.23 26.02
C GLU A 205 -5.89 16.18 24.61
N LYS A 206 -5.08 17.20 24.32
CA LYS A 206 -4.50 17.44 23.00
C LYS A 206 -3.00 17.53 23.15
N ARG A 207 -2.27 16.76 22.34
CA ARG A 207 -0.80 16.71 22.35
C ARG A 207 -0.28 17.35 21.05
N PRO A 208 0.64 18.33 21.13
CA PRO A 208 1.28 18.86 19.92
C PRO A 208 2.26 17.81 19.37
N VAL A 209 2.15 17.50 18.07
CA VAL A 209 3.07 16.61 17.35
C VAL A 209 3.38 17.27 16.01
N MET A 210 4.66 17.61 15.78
CA MET A 210 5.24 18.15 14.54
C MET A 210 4.25 18.89 13.61
N GLY A 211 3.89 20.13 13.96
CA GLY A 211 3.02 20.99 13.13
C GLY A 211 1.52 20.74 13.28
N GLY A 212 1.11 19.70 14.01
CA GLY A 212 -0.28 19.35 14.27
C GLY A 212 -0.62 19.15 15.75
N ILE A 213 -1.90 18.89 16.00
CA ILE A 213 -2.44 18.57 17.31
C ILE A 213 -3.17 17.23 17.20
N VAL A 214 -2.79 16.25 18.03
CA VAL A 214 -3.37 14.90 18.04
C VAL A 214 -4.05 14.58 19.37
N THR A 215 -4.95 13.60 19.37
CA THR A 215 -5.66 13.07 20.53
C THR A 215 -5.96 11.58 20.35
N ASP A 216 -6.17 10.84 21.44
CA ASP A 216 -6.37 9.38 21.48
C ASP A 216 -7.41 8.97 22.55
N PHE A 217 -7.90 7.72 22.50
CA PHE A 217 -8.85 7.11 23.46
C PHE A 217 -8.93 5.58 23.34
#